data_AF-A0A2C9KDT0-F1
#
_entry.id   AF-A0A2C9KDT0-F1
#
_cell.length_a   1.000
_cell.length_b   1.000
_cell.length_c   1.000
_cell.angle_alpha   90.00
_cell.angle_beta   90.00
_cell.angle_gamma   90.00
#
_symmetry.space_group_name_H-M   'P 1'
#
loop_
_entity.id
_entity.type
_entity.pdbx_description
1 polymer ?
#
loop_
_entity_poly.entity_id
_entity_poly.type
_entity_poly.pdbx_seq_one_letter_code
_entity_poly.pdbx_strand_id
1 'polypeptide(L)'
;MMSTSILILCFLYMKTPAYGQVYKAEGYFVVDYEVVQSYIRNVPVTVRTTAKSAHALVELQKDIDFTLSEVNKMFATLQPTLSLEVYLRKLDILGVNVIPLSSVIPGTTNGVQSDKALTTFESWLQAQNSYSNLKYDFAFLWTGYDVYGSAGSYTGGFAHIGKICDSKLATGVAEFSMTYQAALTTAHEIAHILGSDHGGAASNYLMAALLDATDVKRWFFSTCSALDIKDYILTLKTNCLLTTDSVSTIQNVSYGSYTGQMMNPDVICQRAMNDSNSYMCKPWSLYKNLPPSGDNVCSQIYCALPGTLRCSGAFPTDGMVCDSGKRCIRGKCTTESTAPTNSDSNCTLGDQNVLEVLSLDFNGTCQGFISKYGSSYCYQSTIQQRCCKTCKPYYTGRTGCEYGDRSMNCIKYIKAAICPWNKNLCCGYCYGYVAKRSLVDLLNKNVTQTILSPNSLPKILNETVIGVNDVKSKEIYSFEE
;
A
#
# COMPACT_ATOMS: atom_id res chain seq x y z
N MET A 1 -32.85 67.40 0.00
CA MET A 1 -32.83 65.95 0.32
C MET A 1 -31.40 65.46 0.17
N MET A 2 -30.64 65.43 1.26
CA MET A 2 -29.34 64.77 1.31
C MET A 2 -29.28 64.02 2.64
N SER A 3 -29.25 62.69 2.52
CA SER A 3 -29.08 61.75 3.60
C SER A 3 -27.58 61.55 3.82
N THR A 4 -27.09 61.83 5.01
CA THR A 4 -25.74 61.44 5.45
C THR A 4 -25.89 60.40 6.55
N SER A 5 -25.74 59.14 6.15
CA SER A 5 -25.63 58.00 7.06
C SER A 5 -24.25 57.98 7.71
N ILE A 6 -24.23 57.94 9.04
CA ILE A 6 -23.03 57.76 9.86
C ILE A 6 -22.62 56.28 9.77
N LEU A 7 -21.48 55.99 9.14
CA LEU A 7 -20.84 54.67 9.20
C LEU A 7 -20.00 54.60 10.48
N ILE A 8 -20.48 53.85 11.46
CA ILE A 8 -19.69 53.43 12.62
C ILE A 8 -18.77 52.30 12.14
N LEU A 9 -17.48 52.61 11.92
CA LEU A 9 -16.45 51.59 11.73
C LEU A 9 -16.18 50.92 13.08
N CYS A 10 -16.84 49.79 13.33
CA CYS A 10 -16.37 48.81 14.30
C CYS A 10 -15.06 48.22 13.78
N PHE A 11 -13.92 48.72 14.28
CA PHE A 11 -12.66 48.00 14.22
C PHE A 11 -12.79 46.74 15.08
N LEU A 12 -13.29 45.65 14.47
CA LEU A 12 -13.00 44.30 14.93
C LEU A 12 -11.48 44.13 14.83
N TYR A 13 -10.80 44.28 15.95
CA TYR A 13 -9.48 43.69 16.17
C TYR A 13 -9.66 42.17 15.99
N MET A 14 -9.54 41.69 14.75
CA MET A 14 -9.17 40.32 14.51
C MET A 14 -7.76 40.18 15.06
N LYS A 15 -7.65 39.71 16.32
CA LYS A 15 -6.45 39.04 16.79
C LYS A 15 -6.22 37.90 15.81
N THR A 16 -5.32 38.10 14.85
CA THR A 16 -4.62 37.01 14.20
C THR A 16 -4.13 36.09 15.31
N PRO A 17 -4.55 34.80 15.38
CA PRO A 17 -3.98 33.89 16.36
C PRO A 17 -2.47 33.89 16.13
N ALA A 18 -1.72 34.29 17.16
CA ALA A 18 -0.27 34.20 17.13
C ALA A 18 0.09 32.74 16.82
N TYR A 19 0.88 32.54 15.76
CA TYR A 19 1.35 31.23 15.32
C TYR A 19 1.96 30.48 16.52
N GLY A 20 1.42 29.28 16.77
CA GLY A 20 1.66 28.49 17.98
C GLY A 20 3.10 28.02 18.13
N GLN A 21 3.51 27.84 19.38
CA GLN A 21 4.76 27.18 19.75
C GLN A 21 4.91 25.85 18.99
N VAL A 22 6.03 25.69 18.28
CA VAL A 22 6.44 24.40 17.71
C VAL A 22 7.34 23.71 18.73
N TYR A 23 6.93 22.54 19.20
CA TYR A 23 7.71 21.69 20.09
C TYR A 23 8.59 20.76 19.25
N LYS A 24 9.79 20.49 19.71
CA LYS A 24 10.79 19.70 18.97
C LYS A 24 11.33 18.61 19.88
N ALA A 25 11.05 17.36 19.56
CA ALA A 25 11.50 16.21 20.34
C ALA A 25 12.78 15.62 19.74
N GLU A 26 13.90 15.75 20.42
CA GLU A 26 15.22 15.28 19.97
C GLU A 26 15.47 13.82 20.41
N GLY A 27 15.29 12.87 19.48
CA GLY A 27 15.40 11.44 19.74
C GLY A 27 16.78 10.85 19.48
N TYR A 28 17.28 10.04 20.41
CA TYR A 28 18.42 9.14 20.18
C TYR A 28 17.91 7.77 19.73
N PHE A 29 18.16 7.43 18.47
CA PHE A 29 17.73 6.15 17.88
C PHE A 29 18.89 5.15 17.89
N VAL A 30 18.61 3.93 18.32
CA VAL A 30 19.56 2.83 18.36
C VAL A 30 18.96 1.67 17.58
N VAL A 31 19.75 1.07 16.70
CA VAL A 31 19.38 -0.13 15.94
C VAL A 31 20.27 -1.26 16.37
N ASP A 32 19.68 -2.35 16.85
CA ASP A 32 20.45 -3.52 17.24
C ASP A 32 20.84 -4.41 16.06
N TYR A 33 21.76 -5.34 16.32
CA TYR A 33 22.36 -6.13 15.25
C TYR A 33 21.41 -7.13 14.60
N GLU A 34 20.33 -7.54 15.27
CA GLU A 34 19.33 -8.45 14.67
C GLU A 34 18.57 -7.76 13.53
N VAL A 35 18.33 -6.45 13.62
CA VAL A 35 17.86 -5.67 12.46
C VAL A 35 18.89 -5.73 11.32
N VAL A 36 20.18 -5.56 11.62
CA VAL A 36 21.22 -5.65 10.57
C VAL A 36 21.24 -7.05 9.95
N GLN A 37 21.04 -8.11 10.74
CA GLN A 37 20.96 -9.48 10.23
C GLN A 37 19.77 -9.67 9.29
N SER A 38 18.60 -9.08 9.57
CA SER A 38 17.44 -9.18 8.67
C SER A 38 17.72 -8.57 7.29
N TYR A 39 18.46 -7.45 7.23
CA TYR A 39 18.91 -6.89 5.96
C TYR A 39 19.97 -7.75 5.28
N ILE A 40 20.93 -8.33 6.02
CA ILE A 40 21.95 -9.24 5.47
C ILE A 40 21.31 -10.46 4.81
N ARG A 41 20.28 -11.04 5.44
CA ARG A 41 19.50 -12.18 4.90
C ARG A 41 18.83 -11.84 3.57
N ASN A 42 18.43 -10.59 3.39
CA ASN A 42 17.79 -10.08 2.17
C ASN A 42 18.76 -9.62 1.07
N VAL A 43 20.08 -9.61 1.32
CA VAL A 43 21.06 -9.24 0.29
C VAL A 43 21.16 -10.34 -0.78
N PRO A 44 21.04 -9.99 -2.08
CA PRO A 44 21.12 -10.95 -3.17
C PRO A 44 22.35 -11.86 -3.08
N VAL A 45 22.19 -13.13 -3.42
CA VAL A 45 23.29 -14.12 -3.41
C VAL A 45 24.43 -13.77 -4.37
N THR A 46 24.17 -12.89 -5.35
CA THR A 46 25.17 -12.37 -6.29
C THR A 46 26.16 -11.38 -5.66
N VAL A 47 25.81 -10.80 -4.50
CA VAL A 47 26.72 -9.94 -3.74
C VAL A 47 27.71 -10.80 -2.97
N ARG A 48 29.00 -10.49 -3.10
CA ARG A 48 30.08 -11.19 -2.37
C ARG A 48 29.82 -11.14 -0.86
N THR A 49 30.03 -12.26 -0.18
CA THR A 49 29.80 -12.39 1.28
C THR A 49 30.45 -11.27 2.09
N THR A 50 31.68 -10.88 1.74
CA THR A 50 32.43 -9.82 2.42
C THR A 50 31.84 -8.41 2.25
N ALA A 51 30.95 -8.22 1.27
CA ALA A 51 30.28 -6.94 1.00
C ALA A 51 28.82 -6.91 1.49
N LYS A 52 28.26 -8.04 1.94
CA LYS A 52 26.84 -8.12 2.34
C LYS A 52 26.50 -7.17 3.48
N SER A 53 27.34 -7.09 4.52
CA SER A 53 27.11 -6.19 5.65
C SER A 53 27.10 -4.73 5.23
N ALA A 54 28.05 -4.30 4.38
CA ALA A 54 28.08 -2.93 3.89
C ALA A 54 26.83 -2.58 3.05
N HIS A 55 26.38 -3.51 2.20
CA HIS A 55 25.15 -3.34 1.42
C HIS A 55 23.91 -3.28 2.32
N ALA A 56 23.81 -4.17 3.31
CA ALA A 56 22.72 -4.19 4.28
C ALA A 56 22.61 -2.88 5.06
N LEU A 57 23.73 -2.32 5.51
CA LEU A 57 23.76 -1.04 6.22
C LEU A 57 23.29 0.13 5.34
N VAL A 58 23.63 0.13 4.05
CA VAL A 58 23.16 1.17 3.11
C VAL A 58 21.65 1.09 2.91
N GLU A 59 21.09 -0.11 2.70
CA GLU A 59 19.64 -0.28 2.54
C GLU A 59 18.88 0.01 3.85
N LEU A 60 19.43 -0.41 4.99
CA LEU A 60 18.88 -0.11 6.31
C LEU A 60 18.84 1.40 6.57
N GLN A 61 19.91 2.14 6.25
CA GLN A 61 19.93 3.59 6.43
C GLN A 61 18.82 4.28 5.63
N LYS A 62 18.61 3.88 4.37
CA LYS A 62 17.52 4.43 3.53
C LYS A 62 16.15 4.20 4.16
N ASP A 63 15.93 3.01 4.70
CA ASP A 63 14.65 2.63 5.30
C ASP A 63 14.43 3.33 6.65
N ILE A 64 15.49 3.60 7.42
CA ILE A 64 15.45 4.43 8.63
C ILE A 64 15.09 5.89 8.30
N ASP A 65 15.78 6.50 7.33
CA ASP A 65 15.53 7.89 6.94
C ASP A 65 14.09 8.08 6.45
N PHE A 66 13.61 7.10 5.65
CA PHE A 66 12.22 7.05 5.21
C PHE A 66 11.26 6.91 6.40
N THR A 67 11.50 5.96 7.29
CA THR A 67 10.67 5.72 8.49
C THR A 67 10.54 6.99 9.34
N LEU A 68 11.64 7.67 9.65
CA LEU A 68 11.61 8.92 10.44
C LEU A 68 10.91 10.07 9.72
N SER A 69 10.98 10.11 8.38
CA SER A 69 10.23 11.07 7.59
C SER A 69 8.72 10.81 7.69
N GLU A 70 8.29 9.55 7.62
CA GLU A 70 6.88 9.16 7.76
C GLU A 70 6.36 9.41 9.19
N VAL A 71 7.17 9.13 10.22
CA VAL A 71 6.85 9.47 11.62
C VAL A 71 6.55 10.97 11.74
N ASN A 72 7.40 11.84 11.20
CA ASN A 72 7.14 13.29 11.22
C ASN A 72 5.86 13.68 10.48
N LYS A 73 5.54 13.03 9.35
CA LYS A 73 4.27 13.26 8.63
C LYS A 73 3.05 12.85 9.45
N MET A 74 3.17 11.87 10.33
CA MET A 74 2.11 11.49 11.29
C MET A 74 2.03 12.52 12.42
N PHE A 75 3.15 12.95 13.01
CA PHE A 75 3.18 13.99 14.06
C PHE A 75 2.61 15.34 13.58
N ALA A 76 2.79 15.68 12.30
CA ALA A 76 2.15 16.85 11.70
C ALA A 76 0.60 16.82 11.79
N THR A 77 -0.02 15.66 11.97
CA THR A 77 -1.48 15.52 12.12
C THR A 77 -2.01 15.92 13.50
N LEU A 78 -1.14 16.23 14.47
CA LEU A 78 -1.52 16.81 15.75
C LEU A 78 -2.07 18.25 15.61
N GLN A 79 -1.85 18.89 14.46
CA GLN A 79 -2.46 20.17 14.13
C GLN A 79 -4.00 20.06 13.99
N PRO A 80 -4.74 21.09 14.40
CA PRO A 80 -4.29 22.40 14.91
C PRO A 80 -4.01 22.43 16.42
N THR A 81 -4.20 21.32 17.14
CA THR A 81 -4.11 21.26 18.60
C THR A 81 -2.69 21.53 19.11
N LEU A 82 -1.69 20.93 18.45
CA LEU A 82 -0.28 20.96 18.86
C LEU A 82 0.64 20.89 17.63
N SER A 83 1.67 21.74 17.56
CA SER A 83 2.74 21.63 16.55
C SER A 83 3.91 20.90 17.18
N LEU A 84 4.23 19.71 16.69
CA LEU A 84 5.35 18.92 17.20
C LEU A 84 6.12 18.28 16.04
N GLU A 85 7.45 18.35 16.12
CA GLU A 85 8.38 17.75 15.16
C GLU A 85 9.34 16.80 15.91
N VAL A 86 9.66 15.66 15.28
CA VAL A 86 10.60 14.68 15.82
C VAL A 86 11.94 14.85 15.11
N TYR A 87 12.97 15.23 15.87
CA TYR A 87 14.33 15.41 15.40
C TYR A 87 15.17 14.17 15.73
N LEU A 88 16.05 13.81 14.81
CA LEU A 88 17.11 12.85 15.03
C LEU A 88 18.28 13.55 15.72
N ARG A 89 18.48 13.25 17.01
CA ARG A 89 19.63 13.70 17.80
C ARG A 89 20.89 12.94 17.40
N LYS A 90 20.77 11.61 17.33
CA LYS A 90 21.81 10.67 16.93
C LYS A 90 21.17 9.36 16.50
N LEU A 91 21.81 8.68 15.54
CA LEU A 91 21.52 7.30 15.16
C LEU A 91 22.78 6.46 15.39
N ASP A 92 22.67 5.36 16.14
CA ASP A 92 23.71 4.34 16.24
C ASP A 92 23.17 2.99 15.72
N ILE A 93 23.80 2.45 14.67
CA ILE A 93 23.53 1.09 14.17
C ILE A 93 24.62 0.17 14.71
N LEU A 94 24.23 -0.75 15.59
CA LEU A 94 25.16 -1.55 16.36
C LEU A 94 25.57 -2.84 15.63
N GLY A 95 26.83 -3.24 15.83
CA GLY A 95 27.33 -4.57 15.45
C GLY A 95 27.04 -5.67 16.49
N VAL A 96 26.29 -5.34 17.54
CA VAL A 96 25.91 -6.23 18.64
C VAL A 96 24.44 -6.02 19.03
N ASN A 97 23.83 -7.02 19.66
CA ASN A 97 22.47 -6.91 20.17
C ASN A 97 22.45 -6.20 21.53
N VAL A 98 21.53 -5.24 21.68
CA VAL A 98 21.20 -4.65 22.99
C VAL A 98 20.48 -5.67 23.85
N ILE A 99 19.53 -6.41 23.24
CA ILE A 99 18.78 -7.48 23.89
C ILE A 99 19.63 -8.76 23.90
N PRO A 100 20.01 -9.28 25.07
CA PRO A 100 20.80 -10.50 25.16
C PRO A 100 19.94 -11.72 24.81
N LEU A 101 20.58 -12.75 24.26
CA LEU A 101 19.90 -14.01 23.90
C LEU A 101 19.20 -14.67 25.11
N SER A 102 19.66 -14.41 26.34
CA SER A 102 19.02 -14.89 27.57
C SER A 102 17.63 -14.30 27.81
N SER A 103 17.28 -13.20 27.15
CA SER A 103 15.96 -12.56 27.22
C SER A 103 14.96 -13.11 26.19
N VAL A 104 15.40 -13.98 25.28
CA VAL A 104 14.54 -14.61 24.28
C VAL A 104 13.61 -15.60 24.96
N ILE A 105 12.31 -15.53 24.64
CA ILE A 105 11.27 -16.37 25.22
C ILE A 105 11.46 -17.81 24.73
N PRO A 106 11.62 -18.81 25.64
CA PRO A 106 11.74 -20.20 25.24
C PRO A 106 10.55 -20.67 24.40
N GLY A 107 10.84 -21.34 23.28
CA GLY A 107 9.82 -21.86 22.36
C GLY A 107 9.37 -20.87 21.28
N THR A 108 9.83 -19.61 21.33
CA THR A 108 9.73 -18.67 20.20
C THR A 108 11.00 -18.73 19.35
N THR A 109 10.90 -18.34 18.08
CA THR A 109 12.08 -18.27 17.19
C THR A 109 13.03 -17.14 17.60
N ASN A 110 12.48 -15.97 17.92
CA ASN A 110 13.20 -14.72 18.21
C ASN A 110 12.36 -13.75 19.08
N GLY A 111 11.45 -14.27 19.91
CA GLY A 111 10.53 -13.45 20.69
C GLY A 111 11.14 -12.90 21.99
N VAL A 112 10.80 -11.68 22.38
CA VAL A 112 11.20 -11.03 23.64
C VAL A 112 9.99 -10.39 24.33
N GLN A 113 9.96 -10.44 25.66
CA GLN A 113 8.94 -9.73 26.44
C GLN A 113 9.19 -8.21 26.39
N SER A 114 8.15 -7.42 26.17
CA SER A 114 8.25 -5.98 25.93
C SER A 114 8.84 -5.21 27.11
N ASP A 115 8.45 -5.58 28.34
CA ASP A 115 9.00 -5.01 29.58
C ASP A 115 10.50 -5.31 29.72
N LYS A 116 10.93 -6.52 29.35
CA LYS A 116 12.33 -6.93 29.36
C LYS A 116 13.12 -6.22 28.28
N ALA A 117 12.58 -6.06 27.08
CA ALA A 117 13.23 -5.32 26.00
C ALA A 117 13.48 -3.87 26.41
N LEU A 118 12.45 -3.18 26.93
CA LEU A 118 12.55 -1.78 27.35
C LEU A 118 13.52 -1.58 28.52
N THR A 119 13.41 -2.38 29.59
CA THR A 119 14.29 -2.26 30.76
C THR A 119 15.75 -2.65 30.46
N THR A 120 15.96 -3.57 29.53
CA THR A 120 17.31 -3.90 29.03
C THR A 120 17.91 -2.72 28.27
N PHE A 121 17.12 -2.07 27.40
CA PHE A 121 17.57 -0.89 26.67
C PHE A 121 17.91 0.28 27.61
N GLU A 122 17.09 0.53 28.63
CA GLU A 122 17.37 1.54 29.66
C GLU A 122 18.68 1.26 30.40
N SER A 123 18.90 -0.01 30.78
CA SER A 123 20.13 -0.43 31.44
C SER A 123 21.36 -0.24 30.53
N TRP A 124 21.21 -0.54 29.24
CA TRP A 124 22.24 -0.30 28.24
C TRP A 124 22.56 1.19 28.08
N LEU A 125 21.54 2.06 27.97
CA LEU A 125 21.70 3.51 27.88
C LEU A 125 22.46 4.08 29.08
N GLN A 126 22.14 3.61 30.28
CA GLN A 126 22.80 3.99 31.53
C GLN A 126 24.26 3.52 31.55
N ALA A 127 24.53 2.28 31.17
CA ALA A 127 25.89 1.73 31.11
C ALA A 127 26.79 2.49 30.12
N GLN A 128 26.21 2.99 29.02
CA GLN A 128 26.91 3.83 28.04
C GLN A 128 26.99 5.32 28.45
N ASN A 129 26.38 5.71 29.58
CA ASN A 129 26.22 7.10 30.00
C ASN A 129 25.62 8.00 28.89
N SER A 130 24.69 7.44 28.10
CA SER A 130 24.23 8.02 26.82
C SER A 130 23.60 9.39 26.99
N TYR A 131 22.70 9.56 27.97
CA TYR A 131 22.03 10.83 28.22
C TYR A 131 23.02 11.94 28.57
N SER A 132 24.01 11.67 29.41
CA SER A 132 25.01 12.67 29.80
C SER A 132 25.84 13.16 28.62
N ASN A 133 26.12 12.27 27.66
CA ASN A 133 26.92 12.57 26.47
C ASN A 133 26.12 13.27 25.36
N LEU A 134 24.85 12.90 25.19
CA LEU A 134 24.06 13.31 24.03
C LEU A 134 22.98 14.35 24.35
N LYS A 135 22.46 14.38 25.58
CA LYS A 135 21.37 15.27 26.01
C LYS A 135 20.12 15.17 25.12
N TYR A 136 19.74 13.96 24.72
CA TYR A 136 18.49 13.70 23.98
C TYR A 136 17.25 13.91 24.88
N ASP A 137 16.08 14.13 24.28
CA ASP A 137 14.80 14.26 24.98
C ASP A 137 14.14 12.90 25.23
N PHE A 138 14.35 11.96 24.30
CA PHE A 138 13.96 10.56 24.41
C PHE A 138 14.97 9.65 23.68
N ALA A 139 14.95 8.37 24.00
CA ALA A 139 15.72 7.33 23.30
C ALA A 139 14.81 6.22 22.79
N PHE A 140 15.14 5.66 21.63
CA PHE A 140 14.30 4.68 20.96
C PHE A 140 15.13 3.52 20.42
N LEU A 141 14.76 2.29 20.76
CA LEU A 141 15.40 1.08 20.25
C LEU A 141 14.58 0.48 19.12
N TRP A 142 15.20 0.29 17.98
CA TRP A 142 14.73 -0.57 16.91
C TRP A 142 15.41 -1.93 16.98
N THR A 143 14.60 -2.97 17.09
CA THR A 143 15.04 -4.35 17.29
C THR A 143 14.55 -5.27 16.19
N GLY A 144 15.34 -6.30 15.88
CA GLY A 144 14.94 -7.39 14.97
C GLY A 144 14.28 -8.58 15.67
N TYR A 145 14.12 -8.51 17.00
CA TYR A 145 13.39 -9.50 17.79
C TYR A 145 11.88 -9.20 17.80
N ASP A 146 11.06 -10.24 17.80
CA ASP A 146 9.60 -10.12 17.88
C ASP A 146 9.18 -9.73 19.30
N VAL A 147 8.50 -8.60 19.49
CA VAL A 147 8.15 -8.00 20.78
C VAL A 147 6.75 -8.46 21.20
N TYR A 148 6.70 -9.17 22.32
CA TYR A 148 5.48 -9.71 22.92
C TYR A 148 5.12 -8.99 24.21
N GLY A 149 3.83 -8.72 24.42
CA GLY A 149 3.30 -8.25 25.69
C GLY A 149 3.29 -9.33 26.76
N SER A 150 2.97 -8.91 28.00
CA SER A 150 3.04 -9.74 29.22
C SER A 150 2.15 -10.99 29.22
N ALA A 151 1.11 -11.03 28.38
CA ALA A 151 0.25 -12.21 28.18
C ALA A 151 0.69 -13.11 27.01
N GLY A 152 1.84 -12.83 26.40
CA GLY A 152 2.30 -13.51 25.17
C GLY A 152 1.58 -13.02 23.90
N SER A 153 0.80 -11.94 23.97
CA SER A 153 0.19 -11.31 22.80
C SER A 153 1.24 -10.48 22.05
N TYR A 154 1.36 -10.68 20.75
CA TYR A 154 2.25 -9.87 19.91
C TYR A 154 1.83 -8.38 19.95
N THR A 155 2.79 -7.48 20.17
CA THR A 155 2.51 -6.03 20.34
C THR A 155 3.37 -5.14 19.42
N GLY A 156 4.48 -5.63 18.88
CA GLY A 156 5.33 -4.90 17.92
C GLY A 156 6.11 -3.70 18.50
N GLY A 157 5.70 -3.15 19.64
CA GLY A 157 6.36 -2.04 20.32
C GLY A 157 5.89 -1.85 21.77
N PHE A 158 6.66 -1.07 22.53
CA PHE A 158 6.36 -0.70 23.91
C PHE A 158 7.14 0.54 24.36
N ALA A 159 6.49 1.43 25.10
CA ALA A 159 7.09 2.61 25.68
C ALA A 159 6.46 2.97 27.03
N HIS A 160 7.18 3.76 27.82
CA HIS A 160 6.55 4.40 28.98
C HIS A 160 5.61 5.51 28.53
N ILE A 161 4.50 5.66 29.26
CA ILE A 161 3.55 6.75 29.01
C ILE A 161 3.94 7.98 29.83
N GLY A 162 3.99 9.14 29.18
CA GLY A 162 4.23 10.42 29.85
C GLY A 162 5.57 10.45 30.57
N LYS A 163 6.64 10.28 29.81
CA LYS A 163 8.03 10.35 30.30
C LYS A 163 8.93 11.27 29.49
N ILE A 164 8.44 11.98 28.47
CA ILE A 164 9.27 12.90 27.72
C ILE A 164 10.04 13.86 28.65
N CYS A 165 11.31 14.14 28.33
CA CYS A 165 12.26 14.88 29.17
C CYS A 165 12.76 14.16 30.43
N ASP A 166 12.33 12.93 30.72
CA ASP A 166 12.97 12.09 31.74
C ASP A 166 14.26 11.47 31.20
N SER A 167 15.38 11.81 31.83
CA SER A 167 16.72 11.33 31.43
C SER A 167 16.92 9.81 31.39
N LYS A 168 16.03 9.03 32.03
CA LYS A 168 16.14 7.58 32.16
C LYS A 168 14.97 6.83 31.53
N LEU A 169 13.76 7.38 31.65
CA LEU A 169 12.51 6.69 31.30
C LEU A 169 11.81 7.25 30.06
N ALA A 170 12.35 8.29 29.41
CA ALA A 170 11.88 8.73 28.10
C ALA A 170 12.34 7.73 27.01
N THR A 171 11.85 6.49 27.08
CA THR A 171 12.33 5.35 26.31
C THR A 171 11.20 4.61 25.62
N GLY A 172 11.49 4.11 24.42
CA GLY A 172 10.61 3.22 23.66
C GLY A 172 11.42 2.14 22.95
N VAL A 173 10.76 1.02 22.64
CA VAL A 173 11.29 -0.07 21.82
C VAL A 173 10.25 -0.46 20.79
N ALA A 174 10.66 -0.72 19.54
CA ALA A 174 9.78 -1.29 18.53
C ALA A 174 10.55 -2.21 17.58
N GLU A 175 9.81 -3.16 17.02
CA GLU A 175 10.29 -3.98 15.92
C GLU A 175 10.55 -3.14 14.68
N PHE A 176 11.70 -3.38 14.05
CA PHE A 176 12.00 -2.80 12.74
C PHE A 176 11.66 -3.79 11.63
N SER A 177 10.36 -3.94 11.36
CA SER A 177 9.82 -4.93 10.42
C SER A 177 10.17 -4.71 8.94
N MET A 178 10.99 -3.70 8.62
CA MET A 178 11.36 -3.31 7.24
C MET A 178 10.14 -2.90 6.37
N THR A 179 8.97 -2.74 6.97
CA THR A 179 7.73 -2.33 6.30
C THR A 179 7.23 -1.00 6.86
N TYR A 180 6.17 -0.45 6.26
CA TYR A 180 5.53 0.76 6.77
C TYR A 180 5.00 0.63 8.21
N GLN A 181 4.80 -0.61 8.71
CA GLN A 181 4.45 -0.84 10.11
C GLN A 181 5.49 -0.27 11.07
N ALA A 182 6.79 -0.32 10.72
CA ALA A 182 7.84 0.27 11.57
C ALA A 182 7.59 1.77 11.81
N ALA A 183 7.11 2.52 10.81
CA ALA A 183 6.77 3.93 10.97
C ALA A 183 5.54 4.15 11.85
N LEU A 184 4.49 3.33 11.65
CA LEU A 184 3.26 3.40 12.46
C LEU A 184 3.57 3.11 13.94
N THR A 185 4.23 1.99 14.22
CA THR A 185 4.59 1.59 15.59
C THR A 185 5.54 2.60 16.22
N THR A 186 6.56 3.09 15.50
CA THR A 186 7.46 4.11 16.04
C THR A 186 6.71 5.39 16.43
N ALA A 187 5.81 5.88 15.57
CA ALA A 187 5.02 7.06 15.90
C ALA A 187 4.07 6.83 17.08
N HIS A 188 3.47 5.64 17.16
CA HIS A 188 2.61 5.23 18.28
C HIS A 188 3.38 5.23 19.62
N GLU A 189 4.54 4.57 19.66
CA GLU A 189 5.35 4.48 20.88
C GLU A 189 5.93 5.85 21.29
N ILE A 190 6.35 6.69 20.34
CA ILE A 190 6.79 8.06 20.68
C ILE A 190 5.63 8.88 21.25
N ALA A 191 4.41 8.70 20.75
CA ALA A 191 3.23 9.38 21.29
C ALA A 191 2.89 8.92 22.71
N HIS A 192 3.13 7.65 23.08
CA HIS A 192 3.10 7.20 24.47
C HIS A 192 4.13 7.95 25.33
N ILE A 193 5.40 8.03 24.91
CA ILE A 193 6.43 8.79 25.64
C ILE A 193 6.00 10.24 25.87
N LEU A 194 5.34 10.85 24.88
CA LEU A 194 4.79 12.20 24.91
C LEU A 194 3.51 12.36 25.74
N GLY A 195 2.94 11.29 26.26
CA GLY A 195 1.82 11.31 27.21
C GLY A 195 0.46 10.89 26.64
N SER A 196 0.38 10.42 25.40
CA SER A 196 -0.88 9.90 24.85
C SER A 196 -1.20 8.51 25.40
N ASP A 197 -2.46 8.28 25.75
CA ASP A 197 -3.02 6.94 25.95
C ASP A 197 -3.61 6.38 24.65
N HIS A 198 -4.04 5.11 24.69
CA HIS A 198 -4.83 4.53 23.61
C HIS A 198 -6.22 5.18 23.51
N GLY A 199 -6.73 5.35 22.29
CA GLY A 199 -8.03 6.01 22.01
C GLY A 199 -9.29 5.21 22.38
N GLY A 200 -9.18 4.19 23.24
CA GLY A 200 -10.23 3.22 23.55
C GLY A 200 -10.36 2.07 22.54
N ALA A 201 -11.12 1.03 22.89
CA ALA A 201 -11.18 -0.25 22.16
C ALA A 201 -11.73 -0.16 20.72
N ALA A 202 -12.52 0.87 20.42
CA ALA A 202 -13.09 1.11 19.08
C ALA A 202 -12.31 2.15 18.26
N SER A 203 -11.17 2.63 18.75
CA SER A 203 -10.33 3.56 18.02
C SER A 203 -9.76 2.90 16.77
N ASN A 204 -9.73 3.65 15.67
CA ASN A 204 -9.04 3.29 14.43
C ASN A 204 -8.02 4.36 13.98
N TYR A 205 -7.66 5.26 14.89
CA TYR A 205 -6.58 6.23 14.72
C TYR A 205 -5.23 5.59 15.07
N LEU A 206 -4.13 6.30 14.81
CA LEU A 206 -2.78 5.81 15.07
C LEU A 206 -2.55 5.28 16.49
N MET A 207 -3.21 5.86 17.51
CA MET A 207 -3.18 5.40 18.91
C MET A 207 -4.23 4.34 19.25
N ALA A 208 -4.72 3.58 18.27
CA ALA A 208 -5.54 2.40 18.54
C ALA A 208 -4.67 1.27 19.11
N ALA A 209 -5.20 0.50 20.05
CA ALA A 209 -4.49 -0.66 20.62
C ALA A 209 -4.25 -1.78 19.58
N LEU A 210 -5.08 -1.84 18.55
CA LEU A 210 -4.95 -2.72 17.40
C LEU A 210 -5.17 -1.88 16.14
N LEU A 211 -4.22 -1.95 15.20
CA LEU A 211 -4.32 -1.27 13.91
C LEU A 211 -4.61 -2.30 12.81
N ASP A 212 -5.66 -2.06 12.02
CA ASP A 212 -5.97 -2.84 10.84
C ASP A 212 -5.47 -2.13 9.56
N ALA A 213 -5.02 -2.92 8.57
CA ALA A 213 -4.59 -2.38 7.28
C ALA A 213 -5.74 -1.74 6.48
N THR A 214 -6.99 -1.90 6.88
CA THR A 214 -8.17 -1.22 6.30
C THR A 214 -8.56 0.05 7.04
N ASP A 215 -7.96 0.32 8.22
CA ASP A 215 -8.26 1.52 8.99
C ASP A 215 -7.79 2.77 8.25
N VAL A 216 -8.74 3.57 7.79
CA VAL A 216 -8.47 4.78 7.00
C VAL A 216 -7.84 5.90 7.83
N LYS A 217 -7.89 5.81 9.17
CA LYS A 217 -7.39 6.84 10.08
C LYS A 217 -6.05 6.48 10.74
N ARG A 218 -5.44 5.34 10.38
CA ARG A 218 -4.18 4.86 10.95
C ARG A 218 -2.98 5.81 10.79
N TRP A 219 -3.05 6.79 9.88
CA TRP A 219 -2.00 7.80 9.69
C TRP A 219 -2.19 9.07 10.54
N PHE A 220 -3.29 9.15 11.30
CA PHE A 220 -3.69 10.36 12.00
C PHE A 220 -3.74 10.10 13.50
N PHE A 221 -3.21 11.05 14.27
CA PHE A 221 -3.53 11.14 15.68
C PHE A 221 -4.97 11.60 15.85
N SER A 222 -5.66 11.06 16.86
CA SER A 222 -6.98 11.55 17.22
C SER A 222 -6.88 12.91 17.94
N THR A 223 -7.98 13.65 18.01
CA THR A 223 -8.02 14.87 18.82
C THR A 223 -7.73 14.58 20.30
N CYS A 224 -8.16 13.42 20.82
CA CYS A 224 -7.86 13.00 22.19
C CYS A 224 -6.36 12.83 22.39
N SER A 225 -5.70 12.08 21.51
CA SER A 225 -4.24 11.89 21.55
C SER A 225 -3.48 13.22 21.50
N ALA A 226 -3.96 14.16 20.68
CA ALA A 226 -3.35 15.49 20.58
C ALA A 226 -3.55 16.33 21.85
N LEU A 227 -4.68 16.17 22.54
CA LEU A 227 -4.95 16.83 23.82
C LEU A 227 -4.14 16.18 24.95
N ASP A 228 -4.08 14.86 25.03
CA ASP A 228 -3.29 14.14 26.04
C ASP A 228 -1.83 14.57 26.02
N ILE A 229 -1.22 14.60 24.82
CA ILE A 229 0.16 15.05 24.64
C ILE A 229 0.29 16.52 25.07
N LYS A 230 -0.60 17.39 24.58
CA LYS A 230 -0.55 18.82 24.88
C LYS A 230 -0.66 19.09 26.39
N ASP A 231 -1.61 18.43 27.05
CA ASP A 231 -1.86 18.62 28.46
C ASP A 231 -0.67 18.10 29.28
N TYR A 232 -0.11 16.94 28.91
CA TYR A 232 1.09 16.40 29.55
C TYR A 232 2.31 17.33 29.40
N ILE A 233 2.66 17.78 28.19
CA ILE A 233 3.86 18.62 28.00
C ILE A 233 3.75 19.98 28.71
N LEU A 234 2.53 20.48 28.94
CA LEU A 234 2.29 21.71 29.70
C LEU A 234 2.49 21.51 31.21
N THR A 235 2.49 20.26 31.70
CA THR A 235 2.82 19.95 33.10
C THR A 235 4.31 19.87 33.39
N LEU A 236 5.15 19.82 32.35
CA LEU A 236 6.60 19.67 32.51
C LEU A 236 7.22 20.90 33.19
N LYS A 237 7.91 20.67 34.32
CA LYS A 237 8.64 21.73 35.05
C LYS A 237 9.74 22.38 34.20
N THR A 238 10.46 21.55 33.45
CA THR A 238 11.47 21.96 32.47
C THR A 238 11.13 21.26 31.18
N ASN A 239 10.65 22.01 30.20
CA ASN A 239 10.22 21.46 28.93
C ASN A 239 11.41 21.45 27.96
N CYS A 240 12.01 20.27 27.80
CA CYS A 240 13.15 20.03 26.91
C CYS A 240 12.81 20.29 25.43
N LEU A 241 11.53 20.18 25.06
CA LEU A 241 11.04 20.33 23.68
C LEU A 241 11.02 21.78 23.16
N LEU A 242 11.33 22.75 24.03
CA LEU A 242 11.38 24.18 23.68
C LEU A 242 12.73 24.60 23.11
N THR A 243 13.74 23.75 23.25
CA THR A 243 15.09 23.97 22.74
C THR A 243 15.46 22.87 21.76
N THR A 244 16.44 23.14 20.92
CA THR A 244 16.99 22.14 20.00
C THR A 244 18.47 22.41 19.88
N ASP A 245 19.25 21.36 19.87
CA ASP A 245 20.68 21.43 19.67
C ASP A 245 21.02 21.40 18.17
N SER A 246 22.04 22.17 17.81
CA SER A 246 22.49 22.38 16.43
C SER A 246 22.85 21.13 15.63
N VAL A 247 23.22 20.01 16.28
CA VAL A 247 23.54 18.77 15.56
C VAL A 247 22.31 17.90 15.26
N SER A 248 21.16 18.23 15.84
CA SER A 248 19.93 17.50 15.61
C SER A 248 19.34 17.83 14.25
N THR A 249 18.82 16.82 13.56
CA THR A 249 18.34 16.94 12.17
C THR A 249 16.92 16.42 12.03
N ILE A 250 16.16 16.98 11.11
CA ILE A 250 14.84 16.44 10.74
C ILE A 250 14.98 15.63 9.45
N GLN A 251 14.46 14.40 9.46
CA GLN A 251 14.44 13.56 8.26
C GLN A 251 13.25 13.94 7.39
N ASN A 252 13.52 14.25 6.12
CA ASN A 252 12.49 14.63 5.15
C ASN A 252 12.81 14.02 3.79
N VAL A 253 12.40 12.77 3.61
CA VAL A 253 12.62 12.01 2.38
C VAL A 253 11.49 12.28 1.41
N SER A 254 11.81 12.85 0.25
CA SER A 254 10.87 12.96 -0.86
C SER A 254 10.70 11.62 -1.55
N TYR A 255 9.46 11.28 -1.93
CA TYR A 255 9.16 10.01 -2.60
C TYR A 255 9.89 9.82 -3.93
N GLY A 256 10.15 10.92 -4.65
CA GLY A 256 10.86 10.88 -5.93
C GLY A 256 12.36 10.63 -5.80
N SER A 257 12.96 10.97 -4.67
CA SER A 257 14.39 10.79 -4.41
C SER A 257 14.70 9.57 -3.55
N TYR A 258 13.68 8.89 -3.02
CA TYR A 258 13.86 7.67 -2.26
C TYR A 258 14.36 6.54 -3.16
N THR A 259 15.50 5.94 -2.77
CA THR A 259 16.19 4.88 -3.53
C THR A 259 16.22 3.54 -2.80
N GLY A 260 15.46 3.41 -1.72
CA GLY A 260 15.25 2.13 -1.04
C GLY A 260 14.10 1.34 -1.66
N GLN A 261 13.64 0.30 -0.97
CA GLN A 261 12.67 -0.66 -1.51
C GLN A 261 11.30 -0.63 -0.84
N MET A 262 11.08 0.19 0.19
CA MET A 262 9.81 0.21 0.94
C MET A 262 8.59 0.62 0.12
N MET A 263 8.76 1.24 -1.05
CA MET A 263 7.66 1.61 -1.97
C MET A 263 7.42 0.57 -3.08
N ASN A 264 8.22 -0.49 -3.14
CA ASN A 264 8.02 -1.54 -4.13
C ASN A 264 6.98 -2.55 -3.59
N PRO A 265 5.81 -2.69 -4.22
CA PRO A 265 4.74 -3.56 -3.71
C PRO A 265 5.15 -5.03 -3.55
N ASP A 266 5.99 -5.55 -4.44
CA ASP A 266 6.47 -6.93 -4.33
C ASP A 266 7.43 -7.08 -3.15
N VAL A 267 8.30 -6.09 -2.91
CA VAL A 267 9.21 -6.09 -1.75
C VAL A 267 8.44 -5.90 -0.44
N ILE A 268 7.39 -5.08 -0.41
CA ILE A 268 6.49 -4.99 0.76
C ILE A 268 5.94 -6.38 1.08
N CYS A 269 5.49 -7.13 0.08
CA CYS A 269 4.98 -8.48 0.27
C CYS A 269 6.05 -9.48 0.73
N GLN A 270 7.25 -9.41 0.15
CA GLN A 270 8.37 -10.25 0.58
C GLN A 270 8.72 -10.04 2.05
N ARG A 271 8.73 -8.77 2.49
CA ARG A 271 9.03 -8.40 3.88
C ARG A 271 7.88 -8.75 4.81
N ALA A 272 6.64 -8.44 4.44
CA ALA A 272 5.46 -8.70 5.26
C ALA A 272 5.19 -10.20 5.46
N MET A 273 5.49 -11.03 4.47
CA MET A 273 5.34 -12.49 4.55
C MET A 273 6.62 -13.20 5.02
N ASN A 274 7.72 -12.46 5.22
CA ASN A 274 9.06 -12.98 5.48
C ASN A 274 9.47 -14.09 4.48
N ASP A 275 9.17 -13.88 3.18
CA ASP A 275 9.45 -14.84 2.11
C ASP A 275 9.79 -14.13 0.79
N SER A 276 11.00 -14.37 0.28
CA SER A 276 11.50 -13.79 -0.97
C SER A 276 10.68 -14.14 -2.22
N ASN A 277 9.87 -15.20 -2.18
CA ASN A 277 8.99 -15.63 -3.26
C ASN A 277 7.60 -14.98 -3.19
N SER A 278 7.26 -14.27 -2.10
CA SER A 278 6.02 -13.51 -2.05
C SER A 278 6.06 -12.33 -3.03
N TYR A 279 4.88 -11.90 -3.46
CA TYR A 279 4.68 -10.81 -4.40
C TYR A 279 3.27 -10.24 -4.23
N MET A 280 3.02 -9.06 -4.79
CA MET A 280 1.71 -8.45 -4.76
C MET A 280 0.73 -9.19 -5.69
N CYS A 281 -0.37 -9.66 -5.14
CA CYS A 281 -1.49 -10.21 -5.89
C CYS A 281 -2.23 -9.09 -6.63
N LYS A 282 -2.46 -9.28 -7.94
CA LYS A 282 -3.12 -8.34 -8.85
C LYS A 282 -4.47 -8.79 -9.46
N PRO A 283 -5.12 -9.93 -9.08
CA PRO A 283 -6.51 -10.17 -9.50
C PRO A 283 -7.44 -9.04 -9.06
N TRP A 284 -8.31 -8.54 -9.94
CA TRP A 284 -9.21 -7.43 -9.64
C TRP A 284 -10.26 -7.79 -8.57
N SER A 285 -10.57 -9.08 -8.40
CA SER A 285 -11.47 -9.57 -7.36
C SER A 285 -11.03 -9.21 -5.93
N LEU A 286 -9.72 -8.99 -5.73
CA LEU A 286 -9.18 -8.51 -4.45
C LEU A 286 -9.36 -7.00 -4.26
N TYR A 287 -9.57 -6.25 -5.33
CA TYR A 287 -9.65 -4.78 -5.34
C TYR A 287 -11.04 -4.31 -5.77
N LYS A 288 -12.09 -4.87 -5.16
CA LYS A 288 -13.50 -4.51 -5.44
C LYS A 288 -13.89 -4.65 -6.92
N ASN A 289 -13.33 -5.64 -7.61
CA ASN A 289 -13.48 -5.87 -9.05
C ASN A 289 -12.99 -4.69 -9.92
N LEU A 290 -12.04 -3.90 -9.42
CA LEU A 290 -11.39 -2.81 -10.13
C LEU A 290 -9.89 -3.11 -10.31
N PRO A 291 -9.19 -2.40 -11.21
CA PRO A 291 -7.74 -2.51 -11.31
C PRO A 291 -7.04 -2.24 -9.96
N PRO A 292 -5.89 -2.88 -9.69
CA PRO A 292 -5.03 -2.55 -8.55
C PRO A 292 -4.35 -1.19 -8.80
N SER A 293 -5.15 -0.13 -8.70
CA SER A 293 -4.78 1.27 -8.89
C SER A 293 -5.65 2.18 -8.01
N GLY A 294 -5.33 3.48 -7.99
CA GLY A 294 -6.07 4.47 -7.24
C GLY A 294 -6.04 4.22 -5.73
N ASP A 295 -7.12 4.62 -5.05
CA ASP A 295 -7.27 4.42 -3.60
C ASP A 295 -7.25 2.94 -3.19
N ASN A 296 -7.56 2.00 -4.10
CA ASN A 296 -7.63 0.58 -3.75
C ASN A 296 -6.27 0.04 -3.28
N VAL A 297 -5.18 0.45 -3.93
CA VAL A 297 -3.82 0.02 -3.53
C VAL A 297 -3.24 0.87 -2.41
N CYS A 298 -3.75 2.09 -2.22
CA CYS A 298 -3.35 2.93 -1.11
C CYS A 298 -4.03 2.55 0.21
N SER A 299 -5.24 1.97 0.15
CA SER A 299 -5.91 1.45 1.33
C SER A 299 -5.26 0.15 1.82
N GLN A 300 -5.09 -0.84 0.94
CA GLN A 300 -4.57 -2.16 1.30
C GLN A 300 -4.01 -2.82 0.04
N ILE A 301 -2.88 -3.51 0.15
CA ILE A 301 -2.41 -4.43 -0.89
C ILE A 301 -2.57 -5.86 -0.42
N TYR A 302 -2.51 -6.82 -1.34
CA TYR A 302 -2.58 -8.24 -1.02
C TYR A 302 -1.30 -8.95 -1.45
N CYS A 303 -0.77 -9.79 -0.57
CA CYS A 303 0.50 -10.49 -0.75
C CYS A 303 0.28 -11.99 -0.88
N ALA A 304 0.96 -12.61 -1.83
CA ALA A 304 0.89 -14.05 -2.05
C ALA A 304 1.43 -14.79 -0.81
N LEU A 305 0.61 -15.70 -0.27
CA LEU A 305 1.00 -16.53 0.87
C LEU A 305 1.90 -17.68 0.39
N PRO A 306 3.11 -17.83 0.95
CA PRO A 306 4.07 -18.86 0.54
C PRO A 306 3.46 -20.27 0.50
N GLY A 307 3.74 -20.99 -0.59
CA GLY A 307 3.26 -22.37 -0.78
C GLY A 307 1.75 -22.52 -0.99
N THR A 308 1.01 -21.42 -1.20
CA THR A 308 -0.44 -21.44 -1.43
C THR A 308 -0.86 -20.52 -2.57
N LEU A 309 -2.11 -20.68 -3.03
CA LEU A 309 -2.76 -19.77 -3.98
C LEU A 309 -3.47 -18.58 -3.33
N ARG A 310 -3.39 -18.47 -2.00
CA ARG A 310 -4.11 -17.45 -1.24
C ARG A 310 -3.28 -16.18 -1.16
N CYS A 311 -3.97 -15.06 -0.95
CA CYS A 311 -3.33 -13.78 -0.68
C CYS A 311 -3.80 -13.25 0.69
N SER A 312 -2.91 -12.58 1.41
CA SER A 312 -3.18 -11.93 2.69
C SER A 312 -3.07 -10.42 2.56
N GLY A 313 -3.87 -9.67 3.30
CA GLY A 313 -3.79 -8.21 3.33
C GLY A 313 -2.48 -7.74 3.97
N ALA A 314 -1.90 -6.66 3.42
CA ALA A 314 -0.71 -6.03 3.95
C ALA A 314 -0.82 -4.50 3.89
N PHE A 315 -0.05 -3.83 4.76
CA PHE A 315 0.01 -2.37 4.81
C PHE A 315 0.78 -1.85 3.59
N PRO A 316 0.15 -1.04 2.72
CA PRO A 316 0.88 -0.32 1.70
C PRO A 316 1.72 0.79 2.33
N THR A 317 2.75 1.21 1.61
CA THR A 317 3.63 2.31 2.00
C THR A 317 3.19 3.60 1.32
N ASP A 318 3.16 4.71 2.06
CA ASP A 318 3.05 6.03 1.45
C ASP A 318 4.21 6.24 0.45
N GLY A 319 3.94 6.92 -0.65
CA GLY A 319 4.87 7.07 -1.78
C GLY A 319 4.76 5.98 -2.86
N MET A 320 4.06 4.86 -2.62
CA MET A 320 3.76 3.87 -3.67
C MET A 320 3.06 4.53 -4.86
N VAL A 321 3.43 4.17 -6.09
CA VAL A 321 2.72 4.63 -7.30
C VAL A 321 1.34 3.98 -7.35
N CYS A 322 0.29 4.80 -7.44
CA CYS A 322 -1.09 4.31 -7.44
C CYS A 322 -1.83 4.62 -8.73
N ASP A 323 -1.39 5.63 -9.48
CA ASP A 323 -1.90 5.96 -10.81
C ASP A 323 -0.91 6.90 -11.53
N SER A 324 -1.23 7.28 -12.76
CA SER A 324 -0.43 8.21 -13.54
C SER A 324 -0.33 9.57 -12.87
N GLY A 325 0.89 10.00 -12.56
CA GLY A 325 1.18 11.25 -11.85
C GLY A 325 0.72 11.25 -10.38
N LYS A 326 0.47 10.07 -9.79
CA LYS A 326 -0.03 9.96 -8.42
C LYS A 326 0.71 8.93 -7.58
N ARG A 327 0.80 9.22 -6.28
CA ARG A 327 1.32 8.31 -5.25
C ARG A 327 0.34 8.19 -4.08
N CYS A 328 0.47 7.12 -3.31
CA CYS A 328 -0.26 6.92 -2.08
C CYS A 328 0.21 7.92 -1.03
N ILE A 329 -0.74 8.67 -0.46
CA ILE A 329 -0.52 9.60 0.64
C ILE A 329 -1.67 9.41 1.62
N ARG A 330 -1.38 8.89 2.82
CA ARG A 330 -2.35 8.61 3.89
C ARG A 330 -3.57 7.83 3.40
N GLY A 331 -3.31 6.77 2.66
CA GLY A 331 -4.34 5.89 2.11
C GLY A 331 -5.09 6.42 0.89
N LYS A 332 -4.70 7.58 0.36
CA LYS A 332 -5.32 8.21 -0.82
C LYS A 332 -4.36 8.32 -1.99
N CYS A 333 -4.86 8.03 -3.18
CA CYS A 333 -4.11 8.20 -4.41
C CYS A 333 -4.15 9.65 -4.86
N THR A 334 -3.08 10.37 -4.56
CA THR A 334 -3.02 11.83 -4.68
C THR A 334 -1.97 12.23 -5.69
N THR A 335 -2.21 13.33 -6.41
CA THR A 335 -1.23 13.93 -7.31
C THR A 335 0.04 14.24 -6.55
N GLU A 336 1.17 13.79 -7.10
CA GLU A 336 2.48 14.03 -6.54
C GLU A 336 3.46 14.28 -7.69
N SER A 337 4.18 15.40 -7.62
CA SER A 337 5.00 15.93 -8.71
C SER A 337 6.10 15.00 -9.22
N THR A 338 6.58 14.08 -8.38
CA THR A 338 7.64 13.13 -8.71
C THR A 338 7.11 11.74 -9.09
N ALA A 339 5.78 11.59 -9.21
CA ALA A 339 5.16 10.36 -9.64
C ALA A 339 5.30 10.16 -11.17
N PRO A 340 5.51 8.92 -11.65
CA PRO A 340 5.56 8.65 -13.09
C PRO A 340 4.24 9.00 -13.79
N THR A 341 4.29 9.71 -14.91
CA THR A 341 3.10 10.18 -15.68
C THR A 341 2.73 9.30 -16.87
N ASN A 342 3.45 8.20 -17.09
CA ASN A 342 3.27 7.33 -18.26
C ASN A 342 2.74 5.95 -17.86
N SER A 343 1.89 5.88 -16.83
CA SER A 343 1.25 4.62 -16.41
C SER A 343 -0.17 4.50 -16.96
N ASP A 344 -0.52 3.29 -17.37
CA ASP A 344 -1.88 2.91 -17.77
C ASP A 344 -2.71 2.64 -16.50
N SER A 345 -3.80 3.37 -16.27
CA SER A 345 -4.60 3.23 -15.05
C SER A 345 -5.24 1.84 -14.86
N ASN A 346 -5.36 1.06 -15.93
CA ASN A 346 -5.82 -0.34 -15.86
C ASN A 346 -4.66 -1.33 -15.61
N CYS A 347 -3.42 -0.84 -15.62
CA CYS A 347 -2.21 -1.64 -15.52
C CYS A 347 -1.07 -0.89 -14.78
N THR A 348 -1.42 -0.09 -13.77
CA THR A 348 -0.49 0.83 -13.10
C THR A 348 0.74 0.11 -12.57
N LEU A 349 0.52 -1.06 -11.97
CA LEU A 349 1.56 -1.88 -11.34
C LEU A 349 2.07 -3.00 -12.26
N GLY A 350 1.70 -2.99 -13.54
CA GLY A 350 2.10 -3.98 -14.53
C GLY A 350 1.51 -5.38 -14.30
N ASP A 351 2.15 -6.38 -14.92
CA ASP A 351 1.73 -7.78 -14.84
C ASP A 351 1.91 -8.37 -13.44
N GLN A 352 1.14 -9.42 -13.16
CA GLN A 352 1.34 -10.34 -12.07
C GLN A 352 2.75 -10.95 -12.17
N ASN A 353 3.50 -10.91 -11.06
CA ASN A 353 4.87 -11.42 -11.04
C ASN A 353 4.95 -12.92 -11.36
N VAL A 354 4.09 -13.72 -10.72
CA VAL A 354 3.91 -15.15 -11.01
C VAL A 354 2.45 -15.43 -11.38
N LEU A 355 2.25 -15.90 -12.60
CA LEU A 355 0.96 -16.36 -13.10
C LEU A 355 0.85 -17.87 -12.93
N GLU A 356 -0.11 -18.28 -12.10
CA GLU A 356 -0.49 -19.68 -11.94
C GLU A 356 -1.87 -19.95 -12.56
N VAL A 357 -1.93 -20.99 -13.39
CA VAL A 357 -3.15 -21.44 -14.09
C VAL A 357 -3.27 -22.95 -13.93
N LEU A 358 -3.93 -23.38 -12.85
CA LEU A 358 -4.10 -24.79 -12.48
C LEU A 358 -4.68 -25.67 -13.59
N SER A 359 -5.66 -25.15 -14.35
CA SER A 359 -6.31 -25.90 -15.42
C SER A 359 -5.39 -26.28 -16.59
N LEU A 360 -4.22 -25.65 -16.68
CA LEU A 360 -3.23 -25.86 -17.73
C LEU A 360 -1.86 -26.29 -17.17
N ASP A 361 -1.78 -26.59 -15.86
CA ASP A 361 -0.54 -26.91 -15.15
C ASP A 361 0.60 -25.92 -15.49
N PHE A 362 0.28 -24.63 -15.40
CA PHE A 362 1.22 -23.57 -15.73
C PHE A 362 1.56 -22.74 -14.49
N ASN A 363 2.87 -22.58 -14.27
CA ASN A 363 3.45 -21.64 -13.33
C ASN A 363 4.61 -20.92 -14.04
N GLY A 364 4.56 -19.59 -14.08
CA GLY A 364 5.59 -18.77 -14.72
C GLY A 364 5.17 -17.32 -14.92
N THR A 365 5.77 -16.63 -15.88
CA THR A 365 5.44 -15.23 -16.17
C THR A 365 4.28 -15.11 -17.18
N CYS A 366 3.60 -13.96 -17.18
CA CYS A 366 2.61 -13.63 -18.21
C CYS A 366 3.16 -13.75 -19.63
N GLN A 367 4.39 -13.28 -19.88
CA GLN A 367 5.04 -13.43 -21.18
C GLN A 367 5.25 -14.90 -21.54
N GLY A 368 5.71 -15.73 -20.59
CA GLY A 368 5.88 -17.17 -20.81
C GLY A 368 4.55 -17.85 -21.14
N PHE A 369 3.47 -17.47 -20.46
CA PHE A 369 2.14 -18.00 -20.70
C PHE A 369 1.62 -17.66 -22.10
N ILE A 370 1.65 -16.38 -22.48
CA ILE A 370 1.15 -15.93 -23.77
C ILE A 370 2.00 -16.47 -24.93
N SER A 371 3.32 -16.64 -24.72
CA SER A 371 4.19 -17.27 -25.72
C SER A 371 3.88 -18.75 -25.93
N LYS A 372 3.51 -19.47 -24.86
CA LYS A 372 3.22 -20.92 -24.90
C LYS A 372 1.81 -21.21 -25.43
N TYR A 373 0.80 -20.46 -25.00
CA TYR A 373 -0.61 -20.76 -25.26
C TYR A 373 -1.29 -19.80 -26.24
N GLY A 374 -0.64 -18.68 -26.60
CA GLY A 374 -1.12 -17.71 -27.58
C GLY A 374 -1.87 -16.50 -26.99
N SER A 375 -1.89 -15.39 -27.75
CA SER A 375 -2.54 -14.13 -27.36
C SER A 375 -4.07 -14.23 -27.21
N SER A 376 -4.68 -15.30 -27.73
CA SER A 376 -6.12 -15.54 -27.56
C SER A 376 -6.52 -15.69 -26.09
N TYR A 377 -5.60 -16.05 -25.19
CA TYR A 377 -5.91 -16.07 -23.77
C TYR A 377 -6.13 -14.68 -23.17
N CYS A 378 -5.67 -13.61 -23.82
CA CYS A 378 -5.98 -12.23 -23.40
C CYS A 378 -7.48 -11.87 -23.56
N TYR A 379 -8.29 -12.68 -24.26
CA TYR A 379 -9.75 -12.55 -24.22
C TYR A 379 -10.36 -12.97 -22.88
N GLN A 380 -9.66 -13.78 -22.08
CA GLN A 380 -10.11 -14.19 -20.77
C GLN A 380 -9.83 -13.07 -19.77
N SER A 381 -10.87 -12.54 -19.13
CA SER A 381 -10.75 -11.42 -18.19
C SER A 381 -9.73 -11.70 -17.08
N THR A 382 -9.71 -12.91 -16.52
CA THR A 382 -8.77 -13.29 -15.45
C THR A 382 -7.30 -13.29 -15.89
N ILE A 383 -7.02 -13.57 -17.16
CA ILE A 383 -5.67 -13.48 -17.73
C ILE A 383 -5.37 -12.04 -18.09
N GLN A 384 -6.28 -11.34 -18.78
CA GLN A 384 -6.09 -9.94 -19.15
C GLN A 384 -5.80 -9.04 -17.95
N GLN A 385 -6.54 -9.22 -16.84
CA GLN A 385 -6.39 -8.44 -15.61
C GLN A 385 -5.01 -8.64 -14.97
N ARG A 386 -4.53 -9.88 -14.93
CA ARG A 386 -3.23 -10.24 -14.35
C ARG A 386 -2.07 -10.00 -15.31
N CYS A 387 -2.31 -10.01 -16.62
CA CYS A 387 -1.30 -9.90 -17.67
C CYS A 387 -1.51 -8.67 -18.55
N CYS A 388 -1.99 -7.57 -17.95
CA CYS A 388 -2.40 -6.37 -18.67
C CYS A 388 -1.28 -5.74 -19.51
N LYS A 389 -0.03 -5.78 -19.03
CA LYS A 389 1.15 -5.23 -19.73
C LYS A 389 1.57 -6.17 -20.84
N THR A 390 1.58 -7.49 -20.60
CA THR A 390 1.89 -8.49 -21.63
C THR A 390 0.82 -8.52 -22.74
N CYS A 391 -0.47 -8.39 -22.41
CA CYS A 391 -1.56 -8.45 -23.38
C CYS A 391 -1.65 -7.19 -24.26
N LYS A 392 -1.25 -6.02 -23.74
CA LYS A 392 -1.38 -4.72 -24.42
C LYS A 392 -0.73 -4.68 -25.82
N PRO A 393 0.50 -5.16 -26.05
CA PRO A 393 1.09 -5.23 -27.40
C PRO A 393 0.31 -6.07 -28.41
N TYR A 394 -0.50 -7.04 -27.96
CA TYR A 394 -1.32 -7.88 -28.84
C TYR A 394 -2.68 -7.25 -29.17
N TYR A 395 -3.02 -6.11 -28.56
CA TYR A 395 -4.31 -5.46 -28.79
C TYR A 395 -4.37 -4.84 -30.19
N THR A 396 -5.31 -5.30 -31.02
CA THR A 396 -5.41 -4.90 -32.43
C THR A 396 -6.32 -3.69 -32.68
N GLY A 397 -7.08 -3.24 -31.67
CA GLY A 397 -8.07 -2.17 -31.80
C GLY A 397 -9.33 -2.55 -32.61
N ARG A 398 -9.46 -3.80 -33.07
CA ARG A 398 -10.62 -4.28 -33.84
C ARG A 398 -11.64 -4.95 -32.93
N THR A 399 -12.85 -4.40 -32.87
CA THR A 399 -13.97 -4.99 -32.11
C THR A 399 -14.26 -6.43 -32.56
N GLY A 400 -14.34 -7.35 -31.59
CA GLY A 400 -14.50 -8.79 -31.83
C GLY A 400 -13.22 -9.50 -32.28
N CYS A 401 -12.11 -8.78 -32.43
CA CYS A 401 -10.79 -9.29 -32.78
C CYS A 401 -9.66 -8.64 -31.96
N GLU A 402 -9.97 -8.27 -30.72
CA GLU A 402 -9.13 -7.46 -29.84
C GLU A 402 -7.72 -8.03 -29.70
N TYR A 403 -7.56 -9.36 -29.65
CA TYR A 403 -6.25 -10.02 -29.51
C TYR A 403 -5.91 -10.97 -30.67
N GLY A 404 -6.56 -10.75 -31.83
CA GLY A 404 -6.40 -11.59 -33.02
C GLY A 404 -7.23 -12.86 -32.98
N ASP A 405 -6.83 -13.85 -33.77
CA ASP A 405 -7.51 -15.14 -33.89
C ASP A 405 -7.61 -15.85 -32.54
N ARG A 406 -8.79 -16.40 -32.26
CA ARG A 406 -9.07 -17.14 -31.03
C ARG A 406 -8.61 -18.60 -31.10
N SER A 407 -8.22 -19.07 -32.27
CA SER A 407 -7.68 -20.41 -32.48
C SER A 407 -6.44 -20.37 -33.36
N MET A 408 -5.38 -21.07 -32.93
CA MET A 408 -4.21 -21.29 -33.77
C MET A 408 -4.51 -22.17 -34.99
N ASN A 409 -5.65 -22.87 -35.01
CA ASN A 409 -6.03 -23.71 -36.14
C ASN A 409 -6.56 -22.92 -37.34
N CYS A 410 -6.76 -21.60 -37.21
CA CYS A 410 -7.26 -20.77 -38.31
C CYS A 410 -6.39 -20.85 -39.58
N ILE A 411 -5.07 -20.91 -39.40
CA ILE A 411 -4.11 -21.01 -40.50
C ILE A 411 -3.97 -22.42 -41.10
N LYS A 412 -4.54 -23.46 -40.46
CA LYS A 412 -4.51 -24.83 -40.98
C LYS A 412 -5.47 -25.04 -42.15
N TYR A 413 -6.40 -24.12 -42.36
CA TYR A 413 -7.43 -24.20 -43.41
C TYR A 413 -7.31 -23.02 -44.38
N ILE A 414 -7.71 -23.23 -45.63
CA ILE A 414 -7.85 -22.13 -46.59
C ILE A 414 -9.00 -21.21 -46.17
N LYS A 415 -8.87 -19.89 -46.44
CA LYS A 415 -9.90 -18.89 -46.05
C LYS A 415 -11.30 -19.26 -46.54
N ALA A 416 -11.43 -19.81 -47.75
CA ALA A 416 -12.72 -20.21 -48.31
C ALA A 416 -13.43 -21.31 -47.53
N ALA A 417 -12.67 -22.18 -46.85
CA ALA A 417 -13.24 -23.28 -46.06
C ALA A 417 -13.64 -22.82 -44.64
N ILE A 418 -12.88 -21.89 -44.04
CA ILE A 418 -13.06 -21.54 -42.62
C ILE A 418 -13.83 -20.25 -42.40
N CYS A 419 -13.63 -19.23 -43.22
CA CYS A 419 -14.18 -17.89 -43.00
C CYS A 419 -15.70 -17.77 -43.12
N PRO A 420 -16.42 -18.56 -43.94
CA PRO A 420 -17.88 -18.54 -43.94
C PRO A 420 -18.51 -18.92 -42.60
N TRP A 421 -17.87 -19.82 -41.84
CA TRP A 421 -18.45 -20.43 -40.63
C TRP A 421 -17.79 -19.96 -39.33
N ASN A 422 -16.51 -19.58 -39.38
CA ASN A 422 -15.68 -19.31 -38.21
C ASN A 422 -15.11 -17.89 -38.20
N LYS A 423 -15.81 -16.91 -38.79
CA LYS A 423 -15.35 -15.52 -38.87
C LYS A 423 -15.00 -14.91 -37.50
N ASN A 424 -15.71 -15.29 -36.43
CA ASN A 424 -15.43 -14.79 -35.07
C ASN A 424 -14.24 -15.51 -34.41
N LEU A 425 -14.09 -16.82 -34.67
CA LEU A 425 -12.97 -17.61 -34.15
C LEU A 425 -11.65 -17.23 -34.86
N CYS A 426 -11.74 -16.94 -36.16
CA CYS A 426 -10.62 -16.64 -37.05
C CYS A 426 -10.69 -15.20 -37.57
N CYS A 427 -11.02 -14.25 -36.70
CA CYS A 427 -11.30 -12.86 -37.05
C CYS A 427 -10.13 -12.12 -37.73
N GLY A 428 -8.89 -12.45 -37.37
CA GLY A 428 -7.67 -11.90 -37.95
C GLY A 428 -7.38 -12.55 -39.30
N TYR A 429 -7.39 -13.89 -39.34
CA TYR A 429 -7.15 -14.64 -40.57
C TYR A 429 -8.21 -14.35 -41.66
N CYS A 430 -9.47 -14.21 -41.25
CA CYS A 430 -10.60 -13.90 -42.12
C CYS A 430 -10.80 -12.40 -42.36
N TYR A 431 -9.91 -11.55 -41.86
CA TYR A 431 -9.98 -10.12 -42.09
C TYR A 431 -9.92 -9.82 -43.60
N GLY A 432 -10.89 -9.03 -44.07
CA GLY A 432 -11.03 -8.69 -45.50
C GLY A 432 -11.51 -9.83 -46.41
N TYR A 433 -11.88 -11.00 -45.88
CA TYR A 433 -12.41 -12.08 -46.71
C TYR A 433 -13.81 -11.74 -47.24
N VAL A 434 -13.96 -11.82 -48.57
CA VAL A 434 -15.24 -11.72 -49.28
C VAL A 434 -15.47 -13.05 -49.97
N ALA A 435 -16.58 -13.72 -49.67
CA ALA A 435 -16.93 -14.97 -50.34
C ALA A 435 -17.13 -14.71 -51.84
N LYS A 436 -16.52 -15.53 -52.70
CA LYS A 436 -16.85 -15.53 -54.13
C LYS A 436 -18.34 -15.88 -54.24
N ARG A 437 -19.14 -15.00 -54.84
CA ARG A 437 -20.55 -15.30 -55.14
C ARG A 437 -20.61 -16.58 -55.95
N SER A 438 -21.51 -17.47 -55.59
CA SER A 438 -21.91 -18.56 -56.47
C SER A 438 -22.45 -17.96 -57.77
N LEU A 439 -22.18 -18.59 -58.92
CA LEU A 439 -22.80 -18.22 -60.21
C LEU A 439 -24.34 -18.17 -60.10
N VAL A 440 -24.93 -18.91 -59.15
CA VAL A 440 -26.36 -18.93 -58.84
C VAL A 440 -26.87 -17.59 -58.28
N ASP A 441 -26.07 -16.86 -57.51
CA ASP A 441 -26.47 -15.56 -56.92
C ASP A 441 -26.43 -14.41 -57.94
N LEU A 442 -25.64 -14.57 -59.01
CA LEU A 442 -25.56 -13.60 -60.12
C LEU A 442 -26.72 -13.77 -61.10
N LEU A 443 -27.28 -14.97 -61.22
CA LEU A 443 -28.42 -15.26 -62.10
C LEU A 443 -29.77 -14.84 -61.49
N ASN A 444 -29.91 -14.87 -60.17
CA ASN A 444 -31.17 -14.52 -59.49
C ASN A 444 -31.46 -13.01 -59.42
N LYS A 445 -30.49 -12.12 -59.73
CA LYS A 445 -30.73 -10.67 -59.72
C LYS A 445 -31.34 -10.11 -61.01
N ASN A 446 -31.47 -10.92 -62.06
CA ASN A 446 -32.03 -10.51 -63.35
C ASN A 446 -33.52 -10.85 -63.51
N VAL A 447 -34.19 -11.41 -62.49
CA VAL A 447 -35.63 -11.71 -62.52
C VAL A 447 -36.32 -11.00 -61.36
N THR A 448 -36.45 -9.67 -61.45
CA THR A 448 -37.55 -8.88 -60.86
C THR A 448 -37.35 -7.39 -61.16
N GLN A 449 -37.53 -7.02 -62.42
CA GLN A 449 -38.02 -5.69 -62.78
C GLN A 449 -39.02 -5.84 -63.91
N THR A 450 -40.32 -5.89 -63.56
CA THR A 450 -41.39 -5.16 -64.25
C THR A 450 -42.75 -5.37 -63.55
N ILE A 451 -43.33 -4.24 -63.09
CA ILE A 451 -44.74 -3.82 -63.33
C ILE A 451 -45.85 -4.21 -62.31
N LEU A 452 -46.32 -3.14 -61.63
CA LEU A 452 -47.70 -2.73 -61.21
C LEU A 452 -48.31 -3.08 -59.83
N SER A 453 -48.77 -2.01 -59.17
CA SER A 453 -49.82 -1.90 -58.12
C SER A 453 -51.24 -2.15 -58.73
N PRO A 454 -52.40 -2.30 -58.02
CA PRO A 454 -52.73 -1.90 -56.64
C PRO A 454 -53.72 -2.79 -55.81
N ASN A 455 -53.96 -2.38 -54.55
CA ASN A 455 -55.15 -2.55 -53.69
C ASN A 455 -55.70 -3.95 -53.33
N SER A 456 -55.68 -4.28 -52.03
CA SER A 456 -56.89 -4.50 -51.19
C SER A 456 -56.55 -5.03 -49.78
N LEU A 457 -57.11 -4.38 -48.76
CA LEU A 457 -57.29 -4.85 -47.38
C LEU A 457 -58.65 -5.60 -47.32
N PRO A 458 -58.87 -6.59 -46.41
CA PRO A 458 -59.28 -6.23 -45.05
C PRO A 458 -58.82 -7.14 -43.89
N LYS A 459 -59.06 -6.60 -42.68
CA LYS A 459 -58.88 -7.07 -41.29
C LYS A 459 -59.50 -8.43 -40.93
N ILE A 460 -59.06 -9.01 -39.79
CA ILE A 460 -59.81 -9.52 -38.58
C ILE A 460 -58.74 -10.21 -37.67
N LEU A 461 -58.32 -9.64 -36.52
CA LEU A 461 -58.83 -9.63 -35.12
C LEU A 461 -58.46 -10.85 -34.22
N ASN A 462 -58.16 -10.48 -32.96
CA ASN A 462 -58.11 -11.21 -31.67
C ASN A 462 -56.79 -11.87 -31.21
N GLU A 463 -56.11 -11.26 -30.21
CA GLU A 463 -56.23 -11.44 -28.74
C GLU A 463 -55.52 -12.75 -28.29
N THR A 464 -54.58 -12.77 -27.34
CA THR A 464 -54.81 -12.51 -25.91
C THR A 464 -53.49 -12.33 -25.15
N VAL A 465 -53.62 -11.60 -24.03
CA VAL A 465 -52.66 -11.11 -23.05
C VAL A 465 -52.22 -12.18 -22.03
N ILE A 466 -51.20 -11.85 -21.22
CA ILE A 466 -50.88 -12.20 -19.81
C ILE A 466 -49.43 -12.72 -19.73
N GLY A 467 -48.52 -12.24 -18.89
CA GLY A 467 -48.57 -11.26 -17.81
C GLY A 467 -47.20 -11.28 -17.11
N VAL A 468 -46.72 -10.09 -16.76
CA VAL A 468 -45.48 -9.83 -16.00
C VAL A 468 -45.71 -10.20 -14.53
N ASN A 469 -44.67 -10.69 -13.84
CA ASN A 469 -44.39 -10.27 -12.45
C ASN A 469 -42.94 -10.58 -12.03
N ASP A 470 -42.24 -9.51 -11.68
CA ASP A 470 -41.05 -9.46 -10.82
C ASP A 470 -41.35 -9.98 -9.41
N VAL A 471 -40.30 -10.40 -8.67
CA VAL A 471 -39.92 -9.85 -7.34
C VAL A 471 -38.83 -10.70 -6.65
N LYS A 472 -37.69 -10.03 -6.41
CA LYS A 472 -36.77 -10.04 -5.24
C LYS A 472 -36.17 -11.36 -4.72
N SER A 473 -34.85 -11.50 -4.91
CA SER A 473 -33.95 -12.31 -4.09
C SER A 473 -33.52 -11.55 -2.82
N LYS A 474 -33.51 -12.25 -1.69
CA LYS A 474 -33.03 -11.82 -0.36
C LYS A 474 -31.77 -12.61 -0.01
N GLU A 475 -30.74 -11.92 0.46
CA GLU A 475 -29.52 -12.45 1.07
C GLU A 475 -29.77 -12.97 2.50
N ILE A 476 -29.07 -14.05 2.87
CA ILE A 476 -28.72 -14.41 4.25
C ILE A 476 -27.37 -15.15 4.21
N TYR A 477 -26.33 -14.61 4.85
CA TYR A 477 -25.22 -15.39 5.42
C TYR A 477 -24.73 -14.73 6.71
N SER A 478 -24.80 -15.50 7.80
CA SER A 478 -24.17 -15.27 9.10
C SER A 478 -23.27 -16.46 9.39
N PHE A 479 -22.02 -16.26 9.80
CA PHE A 479 -21.27 -17.24 10.59
C PHE A 479 -20.26 -16.51 11.48
N GLU A 480 -20.49 -16.63 12.78
CA GLU A 480 -19.53 -16.46 13.87
C GLU A 480 -18.81 -17.80 14.11
N GLU A 481 -17.49 -17.74 14.28
CA GLU A 481 -16.73 -18.28 15.42
C GLU A 481 -15.26 -17.83 15.31
#